data_AF-A0A661AQ02-F1
#
_entry.id   AF-A0A661AQ02-F1
#
_cell.length_a   1.000
_cell.length_b   1.000
_cell.length_c   1.000
_cell.angle_alpha   90.00
_cell.angle_beta   90.00
_cell.angle_gamma   90.00
#
_symmetry.space_group_name_H-M   'P 1'
#
loop_
_entity.id
_entity.type
_entity.pdbx_description
1 polymer ?
#
loop_
_entity_poly.entity_id
_entity_poly.type
_entity_poly.pdbx_seq_one_letter_code
_entity_poly.pdbx_strand_id
1 'polypeptide(L)' 'MISFDKLDPSFPQEVMKEPGGEYLLRCFACGTCAATCPVREIEETYNPRKIIRMVV' A
#
# COMPACT_ATOMS: atom_id res chain seq x y z
N MET A 1 -0.67 2.59 -15.10
CA MET A 1 0.47 1.63 -15.20
C MET A 1 1.62 2.25 -14.41
N ILE A 2 2.26 1.50 -13.50
CA ILE A 2 3.36 2.01 -12.67
C ILE A 2 4.67 1.86 -13.48
N SER A 3 5.51 2.89 -13.52
CA SER A 3 6.80 2.93 -14.23
C SER A 3 7.90 2.45 -13.28
N PHE A 4 8.46 1.26 -13.50
CA PHE A 4 9.43 0.64 -12.58
C PHE A 4 10.78 1.35 -12.53
N ASP A 5 11.16 2.01 -13.63
CA ASP A 5 12.37 2.82 -13.79
C ASP A 5 12.38 4.09 -12.91
N LYS A 6 11.22 4.49 -12.37
CA LYS A 6 11.06 5.67 -11.52
C LYS A 6 10.84 5.35 -10.05
N LEU A 7 10.91 4.06 -9.68
CA LEU A 7 10.70 3.64 -8.30
C LEU A 7 12.02 3.70 -7.51
N ASP A 8 11.94 4.18 -6.28
CA ASP A 8 13.03 4.11 -5.32
C ASP A 8 13.02 2.75 -4.61
N PRO A 9 14.03 1.88 -4.82
CA PRO A 9 14.10 0.57 -4.18
C PRO A 9 14.28 0.60 -2.66
N SER A 10 14.63 1.77 -2.10
CA SER A 10 14.84 1.98 -0.66
C SER A 10 13.61 2.53 0.06
N PHE A 11 12.58 2.95 -0.68
CA PHE A 11 11.35 3.49 -0.13
C PHE A 11 10.60 2.54 0.82
N PRO A 12 10.48 1.21 0.57
CA PRO A 12 9.84 0.31 1.54
C PRO A 12 10.50 0.37 2.93
N GLN A 13 11.82 0.54 2.98
CA GLN A 13 12.62 0.59 4.21
C GLN A 13 12.39 1.89 4.97
N GLU A 14 12.11 3.00 4.26
CA GLU A 14 11.68 4.26 4.87
C GLU A 14 10.30 4.10 5.51
N VAL A 15 9.34 3.52 4.77
CA VAL A 15 7.98 3.30 5.29
C VAL A 15 7.98 2.37 6.52
N MET A 16 8.83 1.36 6.54
CA MET A 16 8.95 0.45 7.70
C MET A 16 9.54 1.11 8.96
N LYS A 17 10.16 2.30 8.86
CA LYS A 17 10.64 3.07 10.01
C LYS A 17 9.55 3.96 10.62
N GLU A 18 8.47 4.21 9.90
CA GLU A 18 7.33 4.96 10.40
C GLU A 18 6.49 4.10 11.37
N PRO A 19 5.95 4.69 12.45
CA PRO A 19 5.06 3.98 13.37
C PRO A 19 3.88 3.31 12.63
N GLY A 20 3.73 1.99 12.82
CA GLY A 20 2.70 1.19 12.15
C GLY A 20 3.11 0.62 10.78
N GLY A 21 4.29 0.95 10.27
CA GLY A 21 4.83 0.44 9.00
C GLY A 21 5.68 -0.83 9.13
N GLU A 22 5.98 -1.28 10.36
CA GLU A 22 6.99 -2.31 10.68
C GLU A 22 6.74 -3.66 10.00
N TYR A 23 5.48 -3.91 9.61
CA TYR A 23 5.03 -5.18 9.02
C TYR A 23 4.60 -5.07 7.56
N LEU A 24 4.96 -3.98 6.87
CA LEU A 24 4.62 -3.77 5.46
C LEU A 24 4.91 -5.00 4.57
N LEU A 25 6.10 -5.58 4.69
CA LEU A 25 6.55 -6.73 3.89
C LEU A 25 5.89 -8.07 4.26
N ARG A 26 5.02 -8.10 5.28
CA ARG A 26 4.20 -9.29 5.60
C ARG A 26 2.92 -9.37 4.77
N CYS A 27 2.62 -8.35 3.98
CA CYS A 27 1.46 -8.34 3.09
C CYS A 27 1.57 -9.47 2.05
N PHE A 28 0.58 -10.36 2.03
CA PHE A 28 0.44 -11.45 1.05
C PHE A 28 -0.74 -11.21 0.09
N ALA A 29 -1.15 -9.95 -0.05
CA ALA A 29 -2.17 -9.48 -0.99
C ALA A 29 -3.59 -10.08 -0.83
N CYS A 30 -4.01 -10.45 0.39
CA CYS A 30 -5.34 -11.02 0.65
C CYS A 30 -6.53 -10.09 0.30
N GLY A 31 -6.33 -8.77 0.41
CA GLY A 31 -7.33 -7.77 0.03
C GLY A 31 -8.33 -7.34 1.12
N THR A 32 -8.20 -7.83 2.36
CA THR A 32 -9.06 -7.41 3.49
C THR A 32 -9.11 -5.90 3.64
N CYS A 33 -7.97 -5.21 3.53
CA CYS A 33 -7.91 -3.75 3.62
C CYS A 33 -8.79 -3.03 2.58
N ALA A 34 -8.97 -3.59 1.38
CA ALA A 34 -9.84 -3.00 0.37
C ALA A 34 -11.33 -3.28 0.67
N ALA A 35 -11.64 -4.41 1.31
CA ALA A 35 -13.01 -4.76 1.68
C ALA A 35 -13.51 -3.98 2.90
N THR A 36 -12.62 -3.62 3.83
CA THR A 36 -12.98 -2.96 5.09
C THR A 36 -12.75 -1.44 5.11
N CYS A 37 -12.28 -0.85 4.01
CA CYS A 37 -11.93 0.57 4.00
C CYS A 37 -13.20 1.45 4.00
N PRO A 38 -13.44 2.28 5.03
CA PRO A 38 -14.63 3.12 5.09
C PRO A 38 -14.63 4.23 4.04
N VAL A 39 -13.44 4.64 3.54
CA VAL A 39 -13.33 5.64 2.46
C VAL A 39 -14.07 5.20 1.21
N ARG A 40 -14.18 3.88 0.97
CA ARG A 40 -14.90 3.33 -0.19
C ARG A 40 -16.40 3.64 -0.17
N GLU A 41 -16.97 3.94 1.00
CA GLU A 41 -18.37 4.37 1.14
C GLU A 41 -18.59 5.80 0.61
N ILE A 42 -17.52 6.59 0.53
CA ILE A 42 -17.55 7.99 0.08
C ILE A 42 -16.97 8.10 -1.34
N GLU A 43 -15.91 7.34 -1.65
CA GLU A 43 -15.21 7.33 -2.93
C GLU A 43 -15.05 5.89 -3.42
N GLU A 44 -15.96 5.44 -4.29
CA GLU A 44 -16.04 4.06 -4.77
C GLU A 44 -14.77 3.58 -5.48
N THR A 45 -14.02 4.51 -6.09
CA THR A 45 -12.78 4.19 -6.83
C THR A 45 -11.55 4.11 -5.93
N TYR A 46 -11.67 4.52 -4.67
CA TYR A 46 -10.61 4.41 -3.67
C TYR A 46 -10.33 2.93 -3.36
N ASN A 47 -9.05 2.59 -3.35
CA ASN A 47 -8.59 1.24 -3.05
C ASN A 47 -7.21 1.30 -2.40
N PRO A 48 -7.10 1.03 -1.08
CA PRO A 48 -5.83 1.13 -0.36
C PRO A 48 -4.76 0.14 -0.88
N ARG A 49 -5.13 -0.92 -1.62
CA ARG A 49 -4.15 -1.81 -2.27
C ARG A 49 -3.29 -1.11 -3.30
N LYS A 50 -3.79 -0.03 -3.93
CA LYS A 50 -3.00 0.74 -4.89
C LYS A 50 -1.79 1.36 -4.19
N ILE A 51 -2.00 1.92 -3.00
CA ILE A 51 -0.94 2.51 -2.17
C ILE A 51 0.06 1.43 -1.77
N ILE A 52 -0.41 0.30 -1.23
CA ILE A 52 0.50 -0.80 -0.83
C ILE A 52 1.38 -1.24 -2.01
N ARG A 53 0.81 -1.46 -3.21
CA ARG A 53 1.56 -1.85 -4.42
C ARG A 53 2.50 -0.77 -4.99
N MET A 54 2.39 0.47 -4.54
CA MET A 54 3.36 1.51 -4.90
C MET A 54 4.59 1.47 -4.00
N VAL A 55 4.49 0.79 -2.85
CA VAL A 55 5.58 0.67 -1.87
C VAL A 55 6.27 -0.69 -1.97
N VAL A 56 5.53 -1.79 -2.24
CA VAL A 56 6.07 -3.18 -2.30
C VAL A 56 6.28 -3.72 -3.71
#